data_AF-A0A3S2W2F1-F1
#
_entry.id   AF-A0A3S2W2F1-F1
#
_cell.length_a   1.000
_cell.length_b   1.000
_cell.length_c   1.000
_cell.angle_alpha   90.00
_cell.angle_beta   90.00
_cell.angle_gamma   90.00
#
_symmetry.space_group_name_H-M   'P 1'
#
loop_
_entity.id
_entity.type
_entity.pdbx_description
1 polymer ?
#
loop_
_entity_poly.entity_id
_entity_poly.type
_entity_poly.pdbx_seq_one_letter_code
_entity_poly.pdbx_strand_id
1 'polypeptide(L)'
;MNMEAYLLEADPKSVAHEHDKRFLRNILKKEKFISVPCSNRSIMRGEALGEVIIEVSSDTELREIVQMVKIMKKRKSPLRPLFQTIAAGIVE
;
A
#
# COMPACT_ATOMS: atom_id res chain seq x y z
N MET A 1 -23.98 -17.34 10.55
CA MET A 1 -22.68 -17.02 11.18
C MET A 1 -22.68 -15.55 11.52
N ASN A 2 -22.52 -15.22 12.81
CA ASN A 2 -22.60 -13.85 13.31
C ASN A 2 -21.24 -13.15 13.08
N MET A 3 -21.24 -12.01 12.38
CA MET A 3 -20.00 -11.28 12.02
C MET A 3 -19.19 -10.87 13.26
N GLU A 4 -19.86 -10.68 14.40
CA GLU A 4 -19.22 -10.36 15.69
C GLU A 4 -18.39 -11.52 16.25
N ALA A 5 -18.77 -12.77 16.00
CA ALA A 5 -18.03 -13.94 16.51
C ALA A 5 -16.67 -14.10 15.81
N TYR A 6 -16.58 -13.73 14.52
CA TYR A 6 -15.33 -13.80 13.74
C TYR A 6 -14.30 -12.76 14.19
N LEU A 7 -14.74 -11.63 14.75
CA LEU A 7 -13.86 -10.58 15.26
C LEU A 7 -13.27 -10.92 16.63
N LEU A 8 -13.93 -11.79 17.41
CA LEU A 8 -13.48 -12.22 18.74
C LEU A 8 -12.38 -13.28 18.70
N GLU A 9 -12.23 -14.01 17.59
CA GLU A 9 -11.20 -15.06 17.42
C GLU A 9 -9.98 -14.60 16.60
N ALA A 10 -10.04 -13.44 15.94
CA ALA A 10 -8.94 -12.93 15.13
C ALA A 10 -7.92 -12.19 16.01
N ASP A 11 -6.64 -12.57 15.90
CA ASP A 11 -5.53 -11.81 16.53
C ASP A 11 -5.62 -10.34 16.08
N PRO A 12 -5.74 -9.37 17.00
CA PRO A 12 -5.80 -7.94 16.67
C PRO A 12 -4.68 -7.47 15.72
N LYS A 13 -3.50 -8.10 15.76
CA LYS A 13 -2.39 -7.82 14.83
C LYS A 13 -2.75 -8.25 13.40
N SER A 14 -3.33 -9.43 13.23
CA SER A 14 -3.78 -9.94 11.93
C SER A 14 -4.87 -9.06 11.32
N VAL A 15 -5.80 -8.55 12.13
CA VAL A 15 -6.88 -7.66 11.68
C VAL A 15 -6.33 -6.31 11.23
N ALA A 16 -5.39 -5.74 11.99
CA ALA A 16 -4.75 -4.47 11.63
C ALA A 16 -3.94 -4.60 10.32
N HIS A 17 -3.25 -5.72 10.15
CA HIS A 17 -2.48 -6.01 8.95
C HIS A 17 -3.37 -6.15 7.70
N GLU A 18 -4.47 -6.91 7.78
CA GLU A 18 -5.44 -7.02 6.69
C GLU A 18 -6.18 -5.72 6.38
N HIS A 19 -6.37 -4.87 7.39
CA HIS A 19 -6.89 -3.52 7.19
C HIS A 19 -5.89 -2.67 6.38
N ASP A 20 -4.59 -2.75 6.68
CA ASP A 20 -3.55 -1.97 6.03
C ASP A 20 -3.34 -2.41 4.56
N LYS A 21 -3.36 -3.71 4.28
CA LYS A 21 -3.40 -4.24 2.89
C LYS A 21 -4.58 -3.67 2.10
N ARG A 22 -5.79 -3.77 2.67
CA ARG A 22 -7.01 -3.26 2.02
C ARG A 22 -6.95 -1.75 1.78
N PHE A 23 -6.42 -1.00 2.74
CA PHE A 23 -6.22 0.43 2.60
C PHE A 23 -5.31 0.75 1.40
N LEU A 24 -4.15 0.08 1.29
CA LEU A 24 -3.20 0.31 0.20
C LEU A 24 -3.79 -0.04 -1.17
N ARG A 25 -4.42 -1.21 -1.30
CA ARG A 25 -5.15 -1.62 -2.52
C ARG A 25 -6.13 -0.55 -2.97
N ASN A 26 -6.94 -0.02 -2.06
CA ASN A 26 -7.94 1.00 -2.38
C ASN A 26 -7.34 2.35 -2.82
N ILE A 27 -6.16 2.69 -2.32
CA ILE A 27 -5.44 3.90 -2.76
C ILE A 27 -4.86 3.68 -4.15
N LEU A 28 -4.12 2.58 -4.33
CA LEU A 28 -3.36 2.32 -5.54
C LEU A 28 -4.22 1.90 -6.74
N LYS A 29 -5.39 1.29 -6.51
CA LYS A 29 -6.37 1.01 -7.57
C LYS A 29 -6.84 2.27 -8.32
N LYS A 30 -6.72 3.45 -7.71
CA LYS A 30 -7.09 4.73 -8.33
C LYS A 30 -6.01 5.28 -9.26
N GLU A 31 -4.78 4.79 -9.14
CA GLU A 31 -3.67 5.18 -10.00
C GLU A 31 -3.64 4.27 -11.23
N LYS A 32 -4.01 4.82 -12.40
CA LYS A 32 -3.98 4.06 -13.67
C LYS A 32 -2.58 3.53 -13.96
N PHE A 33 -1.57 4.39 -13.81
CA PHE A 33 -0.18 4.11 -14.12
C PHE A 33 0.74 4.91 -13.21
N ILE A 34 1.81 4.27 -12.77
CA ILE A 34 2.89 4.84 -11.97
C ILE A 34 4.18 4.59 -12.75
N SER A 35 4.86 5.67 -13.14
CA SER A 35 6.17 5.59 -13.78
C SER A 35 7.24 5.38 -12.71
N VAL A 36 8.13 4.42 -12.92
CA VAL A 36 9.25 4.18 -12.01
C VAL A 36 10.40 5.12 -12.37
N PRO A 37 10.78 6.08 -11.50
CA PRO A 37 11.93 6.96 -11.72
C PRO A 37 13.20 6.13 -11.96
N CYS A 38 14.16 6.68 -12.71
CA CYS A 38 15.47 6.06 -12.99
C CYS A 38 15.43 4.74 -13.80
N SER A 39 14.26 4.12 -13.98
CA SER A 39 14.05 3.10 -15.01
C SER A 39 13.73 3.80 -16.33
N ASN A 40 14.47 3.50 -17.40
CA ASN A 40 14.30 4.17 -18.69
C ASN A 40 12.94 3.93 -19.36
N ARG A 41 12.01 3.16 -18.77
CA ARG A 41 10.72 2.80 -19.40
C ARG A 41 9.68 2.04 -18.54
N SER A 42 9.91 1.79 -17.24
CA SER A 42 8.99 0.92 -16.49
C SER A 42 7.76 1.69 -16.01
N ILE A 43 6.59 1.33 -16.56
CA ILE A 43 5.28 1.79 -16.12
C ILE A 43 4.57 0.61 -15.48
N MET A 44 4.18 0.76 -14.21
CA MET A 44 3.40 -0.23 -13.48
C MET A 44 1.97 0.28 -13.27
N ARG A 45 0.97 -0.60 -13.38
CA ARG A 45 -0.39 -0.26 -12.94
C ARG A 45 -0.40 -0.11 -11.43
N GLY A 46 -1.15 0.86 -10.89
CA GLY A 46 -1.20 1.08 -9.45
C GLY A 46 -1.63 -0.17 -8.68
N GLU A 47 -2.64 -0.89 -9.16
CA GLU A 47 -3.08 -2.17 -8.57
C GLU A 47 -1.95 -3.20 -8.48
N ALA A 48 -1.16 -3.37 -9.55
CA ALA A 48 -0.01 -4.28 -9.56
C ALA A 48 1.05 -3.84 -8.54
N LEU A 49 1.36 -2.54 -8.47
CA LEU A 49 2.28 -2.02 -7.46
C LEU A 49 1.77 -2.29 -6.05
N GLY A 50 0.46 -2.20 -5.82
CA GLY A 50 -0.14 -2.49 -4.52
C GLY A 50 0.09 -3.92 -4.06
N GLU A 51 -0.10 -4.89 -4.95
CA GLU A 51 0.18 -6.29 -4.63
C GLU A 51 1.67 -6.54 -4.41
N VAL A 52 2.54 -5.98 -5.25
CA VAL A 52 3.99 -6.14 -5.09
C VAL A 52 4.45 -5.56 -3.75
N ILE A 53 4.00 -4.37 -3.37
CA ILE A 53 4.32 -3.78 -2.05
C ILE A 53 3.87 -4.73 -0.93
N ILE A 54 2.65 -5.27 -1.01
CA ILE A 54 2.11 -6.17 0.02
C ILE A 54 2.92 -7.48 0.11
N GLU A 55 3.39 -7.99 -1.02
CA GLU A 55 4.14 -9.25 -1.09
C GLU A 55 5.57 -9.12 -0.54
N VAL A 56 6.24 -8.01 -0.84
CA VAL A 56 7.66 -7.82 -0.48
C VAL A 56 7.89 -7.13 0.86
N SER A 57 6.87 -6.44 1.39
CA SER A 57 7.01 -5.69 2.65
C SER A 57 6.69 -6.55 3.87
N SER A 58 7.48 -6.38 4.93
CA SER A 58 7.11 -6.84 6.26
C SER A 58 5.88 -6.11 6.81
N ASP A 59 5.23 -6.68 7.84
CA ASP A 59 4.08 -6.07 8.52
C ASP A 59 4.38 -4.64 9.01
N THR A 60 5.60 -4.41 9.51
CA THR A 60 6.04 -3.11 10.01
C THR A 60 6.20 -2.11 8.88
N GLU A 61 6.88 -2.49 7.78
CA GLU A 61 7.04 -1.61 6.62
C GLU A 61 5.70 -1.26 5.99
N LEU A 62 4.80 -2.25 5.85
CA LEU A 62 3.46 -2.02 5.35
C LEU A 62 2.70 -1.00 6.21
N ARG A 63 2.82 -1.12 7.54
CA ARG A 63 2.21 -0.19 8.50
C ARG A 63 2.77 1.22 8.31
N GLU A 64 4.08 1.36 8.17
CA GLU A 64 4.76 2.65 7.97
C GLU A 64 4.33 3.31 6.66
N ILE A 65 4.26 2.55 5.56
CA ILE A 65 3.75 3.03 4.27
C ILE A 65 2.32 3.57 4.42
N VAL A 66 1.44 2.82 5.11
CA VAL A 66 0.07 3.28 5.38
C VAL A 66 0.04 4.57 6.19
N GLN A 67 0.89 4.71 7.21
CA GLN A 67 0.98 5.94 7.99
C GLN A 67 1.46 7.12 7.14
N MET A 68 2.49 6.93 6.31
CA MET A 68 2.96 7.97 5.37
C MET A 68 1.85 8.43 4.44
N VAL A 69 1.09 7.50 3.84
CA VAL A 69 -0.05 7.82 2.97
C VAL A 69 -1.12 8.61 3.73
N LYS A 70 -1.47 8.20 4.96
CA LYS A 70 -2.45 8.92 5.79
C LYS A 70 -2.00 10.34 6.11
N ILE A 71 -0.74 10.53 6.48
CA ILE A 71 -0.14 11.84 6.77
C ILE A 71 -0.19 12.73 5.54
N MET A 72 0.23 12.23 4.37
CA MET A 72 0.22 12.98 3.12
C MET A 72 -1.20 13.35 2.69
N LYS A 73 -2.18 12.44 2.81
CA LYS A 73 -3.58 12.75 2.55
C LYS A 73 -4.10 13.84 3.48
N LYS A 74 -3.79 13.77 4.78
CA LYS A 74 -4.17 14.81 5.76
C LYS A 74 -3.60 16.18 5.38
N ARG A 75 -2.38 16.19 4.84
CA ARG A 75 -1.68 17.41 4.36
C ARG A 75 -2.08 17.83 2.94
N LYS A 76 -2.99 17.10 2.28
CA LYS A 76 -3.36 17.29 0.87
C LYS A 76 -2.16 17.25 -0.08
N SER A 77 -1.10 16.52 0.30
CA SER A 77 0.10 16.35 -0.52
C SER A 77 -0.14 15.29 -1.60
N PRO A 78 0.50 15.42 -2.77
CA PRO A 78 0.36 14.42 -3.84
C PRO A 78 0.98 13.09 -3.40
N LEU A 79 0.24 11.99 -3.53
CA LEU A 79 0.72 10.64 -3.16
C LEU A 79 1.59 10.00 -4.23
N ARG A 80 1.45 10.43 -5.49
CA ARG A 80 2.17 9.83 -6.61
C ARG A 80 3.69 9.81 -6.42
N PRO A 81 4.36 10.90 -5.98
CA PRO A 81 5.81 10.86 -5.73
C PRO A 81 6.23 9.78 -4.73
N LEU A 82 5.46 9.58 -3.65
CA LEU A 82 5.74 8.51 -2.67
C LEU A 82 5.73 7.14 -3.35
N PHE A 83 4.70 6.83 -4.14
CA PHE A 83 4.60 5.54 -4.81
C PHE A 83 5.65 5.37 -5.91
N GLN A 84 6.07 6.44 -6.57
CA GLN A 84 7.18 6.41 -7.51
C GLN A 84 8.49 6.06 -6.83
N THR A 85 8.76 6.65 -5.66
CA THR A 85 9.95 6.32 -4.85
C THR A 85 9.92 4.88 -4.37
N ILE A 86 8.78 4.41 -3.84
CA ILE A 86 8.63 3.00 -3.42
C ILE A 86 8.83 2.06 -4.61
N ALA A 87 8.23 2.36 -5.76
CA ALA A 87 8.39 1.54 -6.95
C ALA A 87 9.83 1.51 -7.47
N ALA A 88 10.61 2.59 -7.33
CA ALA A 88 12.03 2.59 -7.67
C ALA A 88 12.82 1.61 -6.81
N GLY A 89 12.61 1.63 -5.49
CA GLY A 89 13.31 0.72 -4.56
C GLY A 89 12.92 -0.75 -4.67
N ILE A 90 11.82 -1.07 -5.35
CA ILE A 90 11.36 -2.46 -5.58
C ILE A 90 11.91 -3.04 -6.89
N VAL A 91 12.19 -2.19 -7.89
CA VAL A 91 12.60 -2.60 -9.24
C VAL A 91 14.12 -2.66 -9.41
N GLU A 92 14.89 -2.00 -8.53
CA GLU A 92 16.35 -2.16 -8.40
C GLU A 92 16.74 -3.50 -7.76
#